data_AF-B5Y6E0-F1
#
_entry.id   AF-B5Y6E0-F1
#
_cell.length_a   1.000
_cell.length_b   1.000
_cell.length_c   1.000
_cell.angle_alpha   90.00
_cell.angle_beta   90.00
_cell.angle_gamma   90.00
#
_symmetry.space_group_name_H-M   'P 1'
#
loop_
_entity.id
_entity.type
_entity.pdbx_description
1 polymer ?
#
loop_
_entity_poly.entity_id
_entity_poly.type
_entity_poly.pdbx_seq_one_letter_code
_entity_poly.pdbx_strand_id
1 'polypeptide(L)'
;MWTFDSYDELVDAIRERYSNFGLREEWMTSFLNLGEDYLRNNTLGPKQKTALNEYLRDAGFIERNRKSTELCDVVRFGYSLGSLSVLSVWAIIWANLCHNSGIFLWWANQPPGNYTRESMLQELRQTDKRERTLTNITNSLISTLQSTPIGKDLRQGEVIKSGRSRIVQKIGHPKLNLVEVIYAFYMFARKHEMFSISIEDMEPYVESPQKIFCITSAELADVLGSSKSEKLFKVTWTNDKVYLDLDEGLNEVDVLKMCISTGGG
;
A
#
# COMPACT_ATOMS: atom_id res chain seq x y z
N MET A 1 13.25 6.18 -6.61
CA MET A 1 12.40 6.02 -5.41
C MET A 1 12.50 7.34 -4.65
N TRP A 2 11.41 7.89 -4.14
CA TRP A 2 11.42 9.19 -3.44
C TRP A 2 11.72 8.96 -1.97
N THR A 3 12.76 9.55 -1.39
CA THR A 3 12.91 9.62 0.07
C THR A 3 12.40 10.99 0.51
N PHE A 4 11.51 11.02 1.49
CA PHE A 4 11.01 12.26 2.07
C PHE A 4 11.64 12.40 3.45
N ASP A 5 12.43 13.45 3.65
CA ASP A 5 13.08 13.74 4.92
C ASP A 5 12.11 14.46 5.88
N SER A 6 10.97 14.93 5.36
CA SER A 6 9.87 15.50 6.15
C SER A 6 8.48 15.27 5.52
N TYR A 7 7.43 15.44 6.32
CA TYR A 7 6.04 15.38 5.87
C TYR A 7 5.71 16.50 4.85
N ASP A 8 6.31 17.69 4.99
CA ASP A 8 6.07 18.81 4.08
C ASP A 8 6.62 18.52 2.67
N GLU A 9 7.82 17.91 2.59
CA GLU A 9 8.39 17.45 1.32
C GLU A 9 7.50 16.41 0.61
N LEU A 10 6.88 15.52 1.38
CA LEU A 10 5.91 14.57 0.87
C LEU A 10 4.72 15.30 0.24
N VAL A 11 4.11 16.26 0.95
CA VAL A 11 2.93 17.00 0.47
C VAL A 11 3.25 17.78 -0.81
N ASP A 12 4.43 18.40 -0.89
CA ASP A 12 4.88 19.13 -2.08
C ASP A 12 5.15 18.22 -3.28
N ALA A 13 5.65 17.00 -3.04
CA ALA A 13 5.95 16.05 -4.09
C ALA A 13 4.72 15.32 -4.67
N ILE A 14 3.53 15.45 -4.07
CA ILE A 14 2.31 14.82 -4.59
C ILE A 14 2.05 15.27 -6.04
N ARG A 15 1.72 14.34 -6.93
CA ARG A 15 1.39 14.64 -8.34
C ARG A 15 0.07 14.00 -8.73
N GLU A 16 -0.64 14.65 -9.66
CA GLU A 16 -1.79 14.05 -10.32
C GLU A 16 -1.31 12.94 -11.27
N ARG A 17 -1.54 11.69 -10.88
CA ARG A 17 -1.13 10.51 -11.68
C ARG A 17 -2.29 9.81 -12.37
N TYR A 18 -3.44 9.75 -11.70
CA TYR A 18 -4.59 8.95 -12.12
C TYR A 18 -5.71 9.77 -12.75
N SER A 19 -5.43 11.02 -13.11
CA SER A 19 -6.45 12.04 -13.36
C SER A 19 -7.43 12.09 -12.16
N ASN A 20 -8.70 11.75 -12.36
CA ASN A 20 -9.71 11.67 -11.31
C ASN A 20 -10.27 10.24 -11.11
N PHE A 21 -9.66 9.24 -11.73
CA PHE A 21 -10.12 7.86 -11.64
C PHE A 21 -9.51 7.21 -10.39
N GLY A 22 -10.35 6.56 -9.59
CA GLY A 22 -9.88 5.60 -8.60
C GLY A 22 -9.67 4.23 -9.22
N LEU A 23 -8.77 3.45 -8.63
CA LEU A 23 -8.65 2.03 -8.90
C LEU A 23 -9.97 1.32 -8.56
N ARG A 24 -10.28 0.27 -9.31
CA ARG A 24 -11.48 -0.54 -9.13
C ARG A 24 -11.13 -1.98 -8.88
N GLU A 25 -11.86 -2.62 -7.99
CA GLU A 25 -11.71 -4.05 -7.72
C GLU A 25 -11.87 -4.87 -8.99
N GLU A 26 -12.87 -4.59 -9.82
CA GLU A 26 -13.10 -5.34 -11.06
C GLU A 26 -11.94 -5.23 -12.06
N TRP A 27 -11.21 -4.12 -12.07
CA TRP A 27 -10.03 -3.96 -12.92
C TRP A 27 -8.90 -4.86 -12.43
N MET A 28 -8.65 -4.88 -11.12
CA MET A 28 -7.62 -5.70 -10.52
C MET A 28 -7.94 -7.18 -10.62
N THR A 29 -9.17 -7.60 -10.35
CA THR A 29 -9.59 -9.00 -10.51
C THR A 29 -9.40 -9.46 -11.96
N SER A 30 -9.82 -8.66 -12.94
CA SER A 30 -9.64 -9.00 -14.35
C SER A 30 -8.17 -9.08 -14.74
N PHE A 31 -7.34 -8.14 -14.25
CA PHE A 31 -5.90 -8.15 -14.49
C PHE A 31 -5.19 -9.35 -13.83
N LEU A 32 -5.51 -9.68 -12.58
CA LEU A 32 -4.89 -10.82 -11.89
C LEU A 32 -5.22 -12.14 -12.60
N ASN A 33 -6.42 -12.27 -13.16
CA ASN A 33 -6.81 -13.45 -13.93
C ASN A 33 -6.14 -13.52 -15.31
N LEU A 34 -6.20 -12.44 -16.08
CA LEU A 34 -5.83 -12.45 -17.51
C LEU A 34 -4.42 -11.89 -17.80
N GLY A 35 -3.79 -11.22 -16.84
CA GLY A 35 -2.46 -10.61 -16.99
C GLY A 35 -2.40 -9.57 -18.11
N GLU A 36 -1.34 -9.63 -18.91
CA GLU A 36 -1.11 -8.71 -20.03
C GLU A 36 -2.25 -8.71 -21.07
N ASP A 37 -2.98 -9.82 -21.21
CA ASP A 37 -4.10 -9.90 -22.15
C ASP A 37 -5.21 -8.92 -21.77
N TYR A 38 -5.44 -8.69 -20.48
CA TYR A 38 -6.39 -7.67 -20.03
C TYR A 38 -5.94 -6.26 -20.44
N LEU A 39 -4.63 -5.98 -20.44
CA LEU A 39 -4.11 -4.66 -20.84
C LEU A 39 -4.36 -4.36 -22.32
N ARG A 40 -4.43 -5.41 -23.15
CA ARG A 40 -4.68 -5.33 -24.59
C ARG A 40 -6.19 -5.36 -24.89
N ASN A 41 -6.93 -6.24 -24.20
CA ASN A 41 -8.29 -6.65 -24.53
C ASN A 41 -9.29 -6.34 -23.40
N ASN A 42 -9.40 -5.07 -23.00
CA ASN A 42 -10.44 -4.60 -22.09
C ASN A 42 -11.37 -3.56 -22.74
N THR A 43 -12.54 -3.40 -22.14
CA THR A 43 -13.60 -2.46 -22.56
C THR A 43 -13.48 -1.07 -21.95
N LEU A 44 -12.38 -0.76 -21.23
CA LEU A 44 -12.19 0.53 -20.57
C LEU A 44 -12.00 1.66 -21.59
N GLY A 45 -12.54 2.83 -21.25
CA GLY A 45 -12.30 4.04 -22.03
C GLY A 45 -10.82 4.46 -22.02
N PRO A 46 -10.35 5.26 -22.99
CA PRO A 46 -8.93 5.60 -23.12
C PRO A 46 -8.29 6.18 -21.85
N LYS A 47 -8.99 7.07 -21.14
CA LYS A 47 -8.48 7.65 -19.88
C LYS A 47 -8.47 6.66 -18.72
N GLN A 48 -9.42 5.72 -18.68
CA GLN A 48 -9.43 4.65 -17.69
C GLN A 48 -8.27 3.67 -17.95
N LYS A 49 -7.97 3.35 -19.22
CA LYS A 49 -6.77 2.56 -19.58
C LYS A 49 -5.49 3.24 -19.13
N THR A 50 -5.36 4.56 -19.33
CA THR A 50 -4.22 5.32 -18.81
C THR A 50 -4.13 5.24 -17.30
N ALA A 51 -5.22 5.49 -16.57
CA ALA A 51 -5.23 5.41 -15.11
C ALA A 51 -4.91 4.00 -14.60
N LEU A 52 -5.48 2.95 -15.19
CA LEU A 52 -5.17 1.56 -14.84
C LEU A 52 -3.66 1.27 -15.02
N ASN A 53 -3.06 1.69 -16.14
CA ASN A 53 -1.63 1.49 -16.35
C ASN A 53 -0.76 2.25 -15.35
N GLU A 54 -1.20 3.42 -14.86
CA GLU A 54 -0.51 4.14 -13.77
C GLU A 54 -0.66 3.39 -12.44
N TYR A 55 -1.87 2.89 -12.11
CA TYR A 55 -2.10 2.09 -10.90
C TYR A 55 -1.30 0.80 -10.89
N LEU A 56 -1.24 0.07 -12.01
CA LEU A 56 -0.47 -1.17 -12.09
C LEU A 56 1.04 -0.93 -12.01
N ARG A 57 1.52 0.21 -12.51
CA ARG A 57 2.92 0.63 -12.33
C ARG A 57 3.20 0.95 -10.86
N ASP A 58 2.33 1.73 -10.23
CA ASP A 58 2.52 2.14 -8.83
C ASP A 58 2.30 0.98 -7.86
N ALA A 59 1.49 -0.01 -8.23
CA ALA A 59 1.37 -1.28 -7.53
C ALA A 59 2.55 -2.26 -7.80
N GLY A 60 3.50 -1.88 -8.65
CA GLY A 60 4.68 -2.69 -8.97
C GLY A 60 4.42 -3.88 -9.88
N PHE A 61 3.26 -3.98 -10.54
CA PHE A 61 2.88 -5.13 -11.35
C PHE A 61 3.27 -5.06 -12.82
N ILE A 62 3.47 -3.85 -13.35
CA ILE A 62 3.95 -3.69 -14.71
C ILE A 62 5.05 -2.66 -14.80
N GLU A 63 5.93 -2.89 -15.77
CA GLU A 63 6.95 -1.94 -16.20
C GLU A 63 6.37 -0.80 -17.04
N ARG A 64 7.19 0.23 -17.32
CA ARG A 64 6.80 1.33 -18.22
C ARG A 64 6.38 0.86 -19.61
N ASN A 65 6.96 -0.23 -20.10
CA ASN A 65 6.60 -0.83 -21.39
C ASN A 65 5.37 -1.75 -21.32
N ARG A 66 4.67 -1.80 -20.17
CA ARG A 66 3.50 -2.63 -19.87
C ARG A 66 3.75 -4.13 -19.82
N LYS A 67 5.01 -4.56 -19.68
CA LYS A 67 5.33 -5.95 -19.36
C LYS A 67 5.08 -6.23 -17.89
N SER A 68 4.58 -7.42 -17.59
CA SER A 68 4.47 -7.89 -16.20
C SER A 68 5.83 -7.94 -15.52
N THR A 69 5.86 -7.57 -14.23
CA THR A 69 7.03 -7.70 -13.36
C THR A 69 7.04 -9.07 -12.67
N GLU A 70 8.17 -9.42 -12.06
CA GLU A 70 8.26 -10.61 -11.22
C GLU A 70 7.27 -10.59 -10.05
N LEU A 71 7.06 -9.42 -9.42
CA LEU A 71 6.05 -9.26 -8.37
C LEU A 71 4.65 -9.64 -8.90
N CYS A 72 4.30 -9.23 -10.12
CA CYS A 72 3.02 -9.58 -10.73
C CYS A 72 2.86 -11.10 -10.85
N ASP A 73 3.89 -11.78 -11.36
CA ASP A 73 3.85 -13.22 -11.54
C ASP A 73 3.71 -13.96 -10.21
N VAL A 74 4.46 -13.55 -9.19
CA VAL A 74 4.38 -14.14 -7.83
C VAL A 74 3.01 -13.91 -7.19
N VAL A 75 2.48 -12.69 -7.25
CA VAL A 75 1.15 -12.37 -6.67
C VAL A 75 0.05 -13.13 -7.39
N ARG A 76 0.08 -13.18 -8.74
CA ARG A 76 -0.91 -13.94 -9.52
C ARG A 76 -0.84 -15.43 -9.22
N PHE A 77 0.35 -15.99 -9.13
CA PHE A 77 0.55 -17.39 -8.76
C PHE A 77 -0.01 -17.68 -7.36
N GLY A 78 0.40 -16.92 -6.34
CA GLY A 78 -0.08 -17.07 -4.96
C GLY A 78 -1.59 -16.89 -4.83
N TYR A 79 -2.17 -15.93 -5.55
CA TYR A 79 -3.62 -15.72 -5.63
C TYR A 79 -4.34 -16.92 -6.26
N SER A 80 -3.83 -17.43 -7.38
CA SER A 80 -4.44 -18.58 -8.09
C SER A 80 -4.40 -19.89 -7.30
N LEU A 81 -3.36 -20.09 -6.48
CA LEU A 81 -3.23 -21.24 -5.60
C LEU A 81 -4.03 -21.11 -4.30
N GLY A 82 -4.55 -19.91 -3.99
CA GLY A 82 -5.18 -19.62 -2.70
C GLY A 82 -4.18 -19.47 -1.54
N SER A 83 -2.87 -19.48 -1.81
CA SER A 83 -1.82 -19.26 -0.81
C SER A 83 -1.75 -17.80 -0.34
N LEU A 84 -2.18 -16.86 -1.18
CA LEU A 84 -2.43 -15.48 -0.77
C LEU A 84 -3.94 -15.25 -0.67
N SER A 85 -4.38 -14.80 0.50
CA SER A 85 -5.75 -14.35 0.68
C SER A 85 -6.01 -13.12 -0.20
N VAL A 86 -7.29 -12.90 -0.57
CA VAL A 86 -7.70 -11.70 -1.30
C VAL A 86 -7.25 -10.43 -0.56
N LEU A 87 -7.39 -10.42 0.76
CA LEU A 87 -7.03 -9.28 1.59
C LEU A 87 -5.52 -9.00 1.54
N SER A 88 -4.69 -10.06 1.56
CA SER A 88 -3.23 -9.93 1.48
C SER A 88 -2.76 -9.42 0.12
N VAL A 89 -3.43 -9.80 -0.96
CA VAL A 89 -3.16 -9.21 -2.28
C VAL A 89 -3.43 -7.71 -2.27
N TRP A 90 -4.55 -7.28 -1.65
CA TRP A 90 -4.87 -5.85 -1.54
C TRP A 90 -3.94 -5.10 -0.59
N ALA A 91 -3.45 -5.74 0.47
CA ALA A 91 -2.44 -5.16 1.37
C ALA A 91 -1.09 -4.95 0.64
N ILE A 92 -0.67 -5.90 -0.20
CA ILE A 92 0.51 -5.74 -1.07
C ILE A 92 0.31 -4.59 -2.06
N ILE A 93 -0.86 -4.52 -2.72
CA ILE A 93 -1.19 -3.40 -3.62
C ILE A 93 -1.13 -2.07 -2.86
N TRP A 94 -1.74 -2.01 -1.66
CA TRP A 94 -1.76 -0.81 -0.82
C TRP A 94 -0.35 -0.35 -0.43
N ALA A 95 0.50 -1.26 0.05
CA ALA A 95 1.88 -0.96 0.41
C ALA A 95 2.65 -0.38 -0.80
N ASN A 96 2.54 -1.01 -1.98
CA ASN A 96 3.18 -0.48 -3.19
C ASN A 96 2.66 0.90 -3.59
N LEU A 97 1.33 1.13 -3.54
CA LEU A 97 0.75 2.43 -3.81
C LEU A 97 1.28 3.51 -2.86
N CYS A 98 1.43 3.21 -1.57
CA CYS A 98 2.05 4.13 -0.61
C CYS A 98 3.51 4.41 -0.97
N HIS A 99 4.32 3.39 -1.29
CA HIS A 99 5.73 3.62 -1.64
C HIS A 99 5.94 4.39 -2.95
N ASN A 100 5.02 4.28 -3.90
CA ASN A 100 5.19 4.80 -5.26
C ASN A 100 4.31 6.01 -5.61
N SER A 101 3.38 6.39 -4.73
CA SER A 101 2.42 7.46 -4.99
C SER A 101 2.19 8.35 -3.77
N GLY A 102 2.64 9.60 -3.88
CA GLY A 102 2.60 10.55 -2.75
C GLY A 102 1.22 10.77 -2.15
N ILE A 103 0.12 10.70 -2.93
CA ILE A 103 -1.23 10.86 -2.37
C ILE A 103 -1.64 9.70 -1.45
N PHE A 104 -1.23 8.47 -1.78
CA PHE A 104 -1.53 7.30 -0.97
C PHE A 104 -0.61 7.25 0.26
N LEU A 105 0.65 7.68 0.12
CA LEU A 105 1.54 7.84 1.26
C LEU A 105 1.08 8.94 2.23
N TRP A 106 0.67 10.08 1.70
CA TRP A 106 0.07 11.16 2.48
C TRP A 106 -1.16 10.68 3.24
N TRP A 107 -2.03 9.90 2.59
CA TRP A 107 -3.21 9.32 3.23
C TRP A 107 -2.86 8.31 4.32
N ALA A 108 -1.85 7.46 4.09
CA ALA A 108 -1.33 6.52 5.10
C ALA A 108 -0.87 7.25 6.37
N ASN A 109 -0.30 8.45 6.23
CA ASN A 109 0.18 9.26 7.35
C ASN A 109 -0.92 10.04 8.09
N GLN A 110 -2.16 10.04 7.61
CA GLN A 110 -3.28 10.62 8.35
C GLN A 110 -3.63 9.76 9.57
N PRO A 111 -3.94 10.35 10.74
CA PRO A 111 -4.39 9.57 11.89
C PRO A 111 -5.74 8.86 11.60
N PRO A 112 -6.11 7.85 12.39
CA PRO A 112 -7.48 7.33 12.38
C PRO A 112 -8.49 8.46 12.61
N GLY A 113 -9.60 8.45 11.88
CA GLY A 113 -10.57 9.53 11.95
C GLY A 113 -11.59 9.55 10.81
N ASN A 114 -12.41 10.59 10.84
CA ASN A 114 -13.44 10.84 9.84
C ASN A 114 -13.06 12.06 9.00
N TYR A 115 -12.95 11.86 7.69
CA TYR A 115 -12.48 12.87 6.76
C TYR A 115 -13.56 13.21 5.75
N THR A 116 -13.74 14.49 5.46
CA THR A 116 -14.55 14.93 4.32
C THR A 116 -13.63 15.22 3.14
N ARG A 117 -14.19 15.22 1.93
CA ARG A 117 -13.44 15.68 0.75
C ARG A 117 -12.86 17.08 0.95
N GLU A 118 -13.61 17.97 1.59
CA GLU A 118 -13.19 19.35 1.82
C GLU A 118 -12.06 19.46 2.84
N SER A 119 -12.12 18.69 3.94
CA SER A 119 -11.01 18.69 4.92
C SER A 119 -9.71 18.18 4.30
N MET A 120 -9.77 17.11 3.49
CA MET A 120 -8.61 16.64 2.73
C MET A 120 -8.07 17.70 1.75
N LEU A 121 -8.95 18.44 1.08
CA LEU A 121 -8.53 19.52 0.17
C LEU A 121 -7.88 20.68 0.93
N GLN A 122 -8.41 21.05 2.10
CA GLN A 122 -7.84 22.12 2.91
C GLN A 122 -6.39 21.84 3.31
N GLU A 123 -6.07 20.59 3.65
CA GLU A 123 -4.69 20.18 3.94
C GLU A 123 -3.80 20.23 2.68
N LEU A 124 -4.28 19.73 1.55
CA LEU A 124 -3.49 19.70 0.30
C LEU A 124 -3.31 21.07 -0.38
N ARG A 125 -4.15 22.05 -0.05
CA ARG A 125 -4.06 23.44 -0.53
C ARG A 125 -2.88 24.22 0.04
N GLN A 126 -2.12 23.64 0.96
CA GLN A 126 -0.85 24.21 1.45
C GLN A 126 0.24 24.23 0.37
N THR A 127 0.00 23.58 -0.79
CA THR A 127 0.92 23.55 -1.93
C THR A 127 0.52 24.53 -3.02
N ASP A 128 1.46 24.94 -3.88
CA ASP A 128 1.23 25.84 -5.03
C ASP A 128 0.44 25.21 -6.21
N LYS A 129 -0.20 24.06 -5.99
CA LYS A 129 -0.89 23.32 -7.05
C LYS A 129 -2.24 23.95 -7.37
N ARG A 130 -2.63 23.89 -8.66
CA ARG A 130 -3.93 24.38 -9.11
C ARG A 130 -5.07 23.60 -8.44
N GLU A 131 -6.15 24.29 -8.07
CA GLU A 131 -7.34 23.70 -7.41
C GLU A 131 -7.90 22.48 -8.16
N ARG A 132 -7.93 22.53 -9.50
CA ARG A 132 -8.38 21.40 -10.33
C ARG A 132 -7.51 20.15 -10.14
N THR A 133 -6.20 20.34 -10.04
CA THR A 133 -5.21 19.26 -9.86
C THR A 133 -5.37 18.64 -8.46
N LEU A 134 -5.51 19.47 -7.42
CA LEU A 134 -5.81 19.01 -6.06
C LEU A 134 -7.12 18.22 -6.03
N THR A 135 -8.17 18.76 -6.64
CA THR A 135 -9.47 18.08 -6.79
C THR A 135 -9.36 16.71 -7.45
N ASN A 136 -8.55 16.58 -8.50
CA ASN A 136 -8.33 15.34 -9.22
C ASN A 136 -7.56 14.32 -8.35
N ILE A 137 -6.47 14.75 -7.72
CA ILE A 137 -5.68 13.96 -6.76
C ILE A 137 -6.60 13.41 -5.65
N THR A 138 -7.34 14.27 -4.95
CA THR A 138 -8.25 13.86 -3.86
C THR A 138 -9.34 12.91 -4.36
N ASN A 139 -9.91 13.15 -5.55
CA ASN A 139 -10.93 12.27 -6.11
C ASN A 139 -10.39 10.88 -6.45
N SER A 140 -9.16 10.78 -6.95
CA SER A 140 -8.54 9.47 -7.25
C SER A 140 -8.35 8.63 -5.98
N LEU A 141 -7.92 9.26 -4.88
CA LEU A 141 -7.81 8.63 -3.56
C LEU A 141 -9.17 8.12 -3.07
N ILE A 142 -10.15 9.03 -2.92
CA ILE A 142 -11.48 8.70 -2.40
C ILE A 142 -12.16 7.63 -3.25
N SER A 143 -12.06 7.74 -4.59
CA SER A 143 -12.67 6.76 -5.48
C SER A 143 -12.00 5.39 -5.38
N THR A 144 -10.70 5.32 -5.12
CA THR A 144 -9.97 4.05 -4.90
C THR A 144 -10.42 3.39 -3.60
N LEU A 145 -10.43 4.15 -2.50
CA LEU A 145 -10.90 3.67 -1.21
C LEU A 145 -12.36 3.18 -1.28
N GLN A 146 -13.22 3.91 -1.99
CA GLN A 146 -14.62 3.52 -2.16
C GLN A 146 -14.83 2.22 -2.94
N SER A 147 -13.91 1.88 -3.85
CA SER A 147 -14.17 0.89 -4.90
C SER A 147 -13.25 -0.32 -4.84
N THR A 148 -12.56 -0.49 -3.72
CA THR A 148 -11.63 -1.58 -3.47
C THR A 148 -11.72 -2.03 -2.02
N PRO A 149 -11.32 -3.28 -1.72
CA PRO A 149 -11.14 -3.77 -0.35
C PRO A 149 -10.19 -2.93 0.50
N ILE A 150 -9.35 -2.08 -0.10
CA ILE A 150 -8.45 -1.17 0.64
C ILE A 150 -9.23 -0.25 1.58
N GLY A 151 -10.32 0.35 1.11
CA GLY A 151 -11.08 1.27 1.97
C GLY A 151 -11.84 0.54 3.05
N LYS A 152 -12.62 -0.48 2.66
CA LYS A 152 -13.57 -1.17 3.55
C LYS A 152 -12.92 -2.28 4.39
N ASP A 153 -12.21 -3.21 3.76
CA ASP A 153 -11.79 -4.45 4.41
C ASP A 153 -10.41 -4.30 5.07
N LEU A 154 -9.45 -3.60 4.43
CA LEU A 154 -8.21 -3.13 5.07
C LEU A 154 -8.45 -1.92 5.99
N ARG A 155 -9.69 -1.38 6.00
CA ARG A 155 -10.12 -0.26 6.85
C ARG A 155 -9.27 1.01 6.74
N GLN A 156 -8.66 1.22 5.57
CA GLN A 156 -7.87 2.42 5.30
C GLN A 156 -8.74 3.62 4.95
N GLY A 157 -10.06 3.45 4.74
CA GLY A 157 -10.94 4.58 4.42
C GLY A 157 -12.29 4.12 3.89
N GLU A 158 -13.16 3.61 4.77
CA GLU A 158 -14.51 3.22 4.36
C GLU A 158 -15.33 4.47 4.01
N VAL A 159 -15.90 4.52 2.81
CA VAL A 159 -16.66 5.68 2.34
C VAL A 159 -18.14 5.53 2.72
N ILE A 160 -18.54 6.23 3.76
CA ILE A 160 -19.89 6.19 4.34
C ILE A 160 -20.71 7.38 3.82
N LYS A 161 -21.95 7.13 3.40
CA LYS A 161 -22.91 8.20 3.08
C LYS A 161 -23.45 8.81 4.37
N SER A 162 -23.32 10.13 4.51
CA SER A 162 -23.90 10.90 5.61
C SER A 162 -24.81 11.98 5.02
N GLY A 163 -26.11 11.68 4.90
CA GLY A 163 -27.06 12.53 4.21
C GLY A 163 -26.69 12.78 2.74
N ARG A 164 -26.44 14.05 2.39
CA ARG A 164 -25.97 14.47 1.05
C ARG A 164 -24.45 14.42 0.89
N SER A 165 -23.72 14.17 1.98
CA SER A 165 -22.26 14.18 2.02
C SER A 165 -21.68 12.78 2.10
N ARG A 166 -20.38 12.65 1.85
CA ARG A 166 -19.61 11.42 2.06
C ARG A 166 -18.53 11.69 3.09
N ILE A 167 -18.37 10.74 4.00
CA ILE A 167 -17.28 10.70 4.98
C ILE A 167 -16.39 9.52 4.61
N VAL A 168 -15.08 9.72 4.70
CA VAL A 168 -14.09 8.65 4.60
C VAL A 168 -13.63 8.33 6.02
N GLN A 169 -14.00 7.16 6.53
CA GLN A 169 -13.67 6.72 7.87
C GLN A 169 -12.42 5.83 7.82
N LYS A 170 -11.31 6.30 8.39
CA LYS A 170 -10.05 5.56 8.54
C LYS A 170 -9.97 5.00 9.95
N ILE A 171 -9.76 3.69 10.08
CA ILE A 171 -9.65 3.01 11.37
C ILE A 171 -8.28 2.34 11.50
N GLY A 172 -7.80 1.72 10.43
CA GLY A 172 -6.56 0.94 10.43
C GLY A 172 -6.80 -0.56 10.26
N HIS A 173 -5.75 -1.25 9.81
CA HIS A 173 -5.85 -2.64 9.36
C HIS A 173 -6.35 -3.55 10.49
N PRO A 174 -7.44 -4.32 10.29
CA PRO A 174 -8.11 -5.01 11.41
C PRO A 174 -7.26 -6.11 12.06
N LYS A 175 -6.43 -6.78 11.27
CA LYS A 175 -5.45 -7.78 11.72
C LYS A 175 -4.48 -8.08 10.59
N LEU A 176 -3.25 -7.61 10.67
CA LEU A 176 -2.23 -7.98 9.69
C LEU A 176 -1.85 -9.45 9.87
N ASN A 177 -1.50 -10.10 8.75
CA ASN A 177 -0.80 -11.38 8.81
C ASN A 177 0.71 -11.18 8.59
N LEU A 178 1.47 -12.25 8.82
CA LEU A 178 2.92 -12.21 8.73
C LEU A 178 3.42 -11.81 7.33
N VAL A 179 2.79 -12.32 6.25
CA VAL A 179 3.26 -12.04 4.89
C VAL A 179 3.11 -10.56 4.54
N GLU A 180 2.03 -9.91 4.98
CA GLU A 180 1.78 -8.48 4.79
C GLU A 180 2.84 -7.63 5.52
N VAL A 181 3.12 -7.99 6.78
CA VAL A 181 4.12 -7.32 7.62
C VAL A 181 5.51 -7.44 7.03
N ILE A 182 5.96 -8.65 6.72
CA ILE A 182 7.32 -8.89 6.22
C ILE A 182 7.52 -8.27 4.84
N TYR A 183 6.51 -8.33 3.97
CA TYR A 183 6.56 -7.65 2.67
C TYR A 183 6.80 -6.13 2.84
N ALA A 184 6.00 -5.46 3.66
CA ALA A 184 6.15 -4.02 3.89
C ALA A 184 7.45 -3.66 4.62
N PHE A 185 7.91 -4.48 5.56
CA PHE A 185 9.20 -4.28 6.22
C PHE A 185 10.38 -4.37 5.25
N TYR A 186 10.38 -5.36 4.35
CA TYR A 186 11.43 -5.46 3.33
C TYR A 186 11.40 -4.27 2.38
N MET A 187 10.20 -3.79 1.99
CA MET A 187 10.08 -2.55 1.21
C MET A 187 10.69 -1.34 1.93
N PHE A 188 10.43 -1.19 3.23
CA PHE A 188 11.03 -0.14 4.06
C PHE A 188 12.56 -0.30 4.16
N ALA A 189 13.02 -1.47 4.57
CA ALA A 189 14.43 -1.77 4.81
C ALA A 189 15.28 -1.54 3.56
N ARG A 190 14.82 -2.02 2.39
CA ARG A 190 15.50 -1.82 1.11
C ARG A 190 15.60 -0.35 0.71
N LYS A 191 14.55 0.43 1.01
CA LYS A 191 14.50 1.84 0.66
C LYS A 191 15.42 2.70 1.52
N HIS A 192 15.47 2.40 2.81
CA HIS A 192 16.27 3.14 3.78
C HIS A 192 17.66 2.55 4.01
N GLU A 193 17.98 1.43 3.37
CA GLU A 193 19.19 0.64 3.60
C GLU A 193 19.35 0.27 5.09
N MET A 194 18.22 -0.07 5.73
CA MET A 194 18.10 -0.36 7.17
C MET A 194 17.50 -1.75 7.39
N PHE A 195 18.36 -2.77 7.49
CA PHE A 195 17.92 -4.16 7.70
C PHE A 195 17.96 -4.61 9.16
N SER A 196 18.49 -3.79 10.05
CA SER A 196 18.45 -4.00 11.50
C SER A 196 17.96 -2.71 12.15
N ILE A 197 16.71 -2.71 12.62
CA ILE A 197 16.09 -1.54 13.26
C ILE A 197 15.06 -1.98 14.29
N SER A 198 14.85 -1.17 15.34
CA SER A 198 13.72 -1.40 16.24
C SER A 198 12.41 -0.94 15.62
N ILE A 199 11.32 -1.65 15.93
CA ILE A 199 9.99 -1.31 15.45
C ILE A 199 9.63 0.13 15.87
N GLU A 200 10.00 0.51 17.09
CA GLU A 200 9.75 1.84 17.65
C GLU A 200 10.55 2.95 16.95
N ASP A 201 11.82 2.71 16.61
CA ASP A 201 12.65 3.71 15.90
C ASP A 201 12.25 3.86 14.43
N MET A 202 11.61 2.83 13.86
CA MET A 202 11.07 2.86 12.50
C MET A 202 9.76 3.64 12.40
N GLU A 203 8.93 3.67 13.46
CA GLU A 203 7.59 4.27 13.43
C GLU A 203 7.53 5.74 12.92
N PRO A 204 8.49 6.63 13.26
CA PRO A 204 8.48 8.02 12.80
C PRO A 204 8.60 8.20 11.28
N TYR A 205 9.12 7.21 10.55
CA TYR A 205 9.27 7.30 9.10
C TYR A 205 7.89 7.24 8.43
N VAL A 206 7.67 8.11 7.45
CA VAL A 206 6.39 8.20 6.71
C VAL A 206 6.01 6.91 5.98
N GLU A 207 7.00 6.07 5.70
CA GLU A 207 6.88 4.82 4.94
C GLU A 207 6.97 3.58 5.83
N SER A 208 6.97 3.76 7.16
CA SER A 208 6.97 2.64 8.08
C SER A 208 5.69 1.80 7.90
N PRO A 209 5.76 0.47 8.10
CA PRO A 209 4.60 -0.41 8.12
C PRO A 209 3.47 0.09 9.05
N GLN A 210 3.81 0.73 10.16
CA GLN A 210 2.84 1.35 11.08
C GLN A 210 2.03 2.45 10.41
N LYS A 211 2.67 3.36 9.65
CA LYS A 211 1.97 4.39 8.88
C LYS A 211 1.15 3.77 7.76
N ILE A 212 1.75 2.86 6.99
CA ILE A 212 1.11 2.22 5.84
C ILE A 212 -0.17 1.50 6.26
N PHE A 213 -0.14 0.67 7.31
CA PHE A 213 -1.30 -0.10 7.72
C PHE A 213 -2.15 0.56 8.81
N CYS A 214 -1.69 1.69 9.33
CA CYS A 214 -2.33 2.43 10.41
C CYS A 214 -2.53 1.51 11.64
N ILE A 215 -1.41 0.99 12.12
CA ILE A 215 -1.30 0.10 13.28
C ILE A 215 -0.22 0.61 14.24
N THR A 216 -0.23 0.10 15.46
CA THR A 216 0.75 0.42 16.50
C THR A 216 1.99 -0.48 16.43
N SER A 217 3.10 -0.01 17.02
CA SER A 217 4.31 -0.83 17.19
C SER A 217 4.05 -2.11 18.01
N ALA A 218 3.10 -2.08 18.96
CA ALA A 218 2.70 -3.26 19.72
C ALA A 218 1.97 -4.31 18.86
N GLU A 219 1.02 -3.88 18.01
CA GLU A 219 0.33 -4.78 17.07
C GLU A 219 1.31 -5.39 16.06
N LEU A 220 2.28 -4.60 15.60
CA LEU A 220 3.32 -5.06 14.69
C LEU A 220 4.24 -6.11 15.34
N ALA A 221 4.65 -5.85 16.59
CA ALA A 221 5.47 -6.77 17.37
C ALA A 221 4.74 -8.09 17.70
N ASP A 222 3.42 -8.05 17.94
CA ASP A 222 2.60 -9.25 18.19
C ASP A 222 2.58 -10.20 16.98
N VAL A 223 2.41 -9.65 15.77
CA VAL A 223 2.44 -10.45 14.52
C VAL A 223 3.82 -11.07 14.28
N LEU A 224 4.90 -10.33 14.56
CA LEU A 224 6.27 -10.82 14.41
C LEU A 224 6.63 -11.87 15.46
N GLY A 225 6.24 -11.66 16.73
CA GLY A 225 6.54 -12.56 17.84
C GLY A 225 5.77 -13.88 17.79
N SER A 226 4.58 -13.90 17.22
CA SER A 226 3.79 -15.12 17.00
C SER A 226 4.34 -16.00 15.86
N SER A 227 5.31 -15.51 15.10
CA SER A 227 5.80 -16.14 13.88
C SER A 227 7.23 -16.66 14.05
N LYS A 228 7.46 -17.93 13.71
CA LYS A 228 8.81 -18.52 13.69
C LYS A 228 9.33 -18.61 12.26
N SER A 229 10.15 -17.64 11.83
CA SER A 229 10.80 -17.70 10.52
C SER A 229 12.21 -17.11 10.53
N GLU A 230 13.14 -17.80 11.20
CA GLU A 230 14.57 -17.43 11.29
C GLU A 230 15.25 -17.24 9.93
N LYS A 231 14.68 -17.79 8.85
CA LYS A 231 15.17 -17.62 7.46
C LYS A 231 14.80 -16.28 6.85
N LEU A 232 13.77 -15.60 7.36
CA LEU A 232 13.29 -14.33 6.83
C LEU A 232 13.69 -13.17 7.74
N PHE A 233 13.65 -13.40 9.06
CA PHE A 233 13.95 -12.38 10.03
C PHE A 233 14.29 -13.00 11.39
N LYS A 234 14.94 -12.22 12.23
CA LYS A 234 15.13 -12.52 13.65
C LYS A 234 14.52 -11.39 14.48
N VAL A 235 13.74 -11.77 15.50
CA VAL A 235 13.17 -10.82 16.45
C VAL A 235 13.95 -10.90 17.76
N THR A 236 14.44 -9.76 18.24
CA THR A 236 15.11 -9.65 19.54
C THR A 236 14.32 -8.72 20.44
N TRP A 237 13.83 -9.24 21.56
CA TRP A 237 13.10 -8.47 22.57
C TRP A 237 14.08 -7.93 23.60
N THR A 238 14.03 -6.63 23.84
CA THR A 238 14.72 -5.96 24.94
C THR A 238 13.70 -5.39 25.92
N ASN A 239 14.14 -4.82 27.03
CA ASN A 239 13.22 -4.27 28.04
C ASN A 239 12.33 -3.15 27.46
N ASP A 240 12.84 -2.38 26.50
CA ASP A 240 12.18 -1.15 26.01
C ASP A 240 11.86 -1.17 24.51
N LYS A 241 12.40 -2.12 23.74
CA LYS A 241 12.32 -2.13 22.26
C LYS A 241 12.28 -3.53 21.66
N VAL A 242 11.69 -3.63 20.48
CA VAL A 242 11.64 -4.85 19.67
C VAL A 242 12.48 -4.66 18.42
N TYR A 243 13.58 -5.39 18.30
CA TYR A 243 14.46 -5.33 17.14
C TYR A 243 14.08 -6.38 16.10
N LEU A 244 14.09 -5.97 14.84
CA LEU A 244 13.94 -6.85 13.70
C LEU A 244 15.22 -6.83 12.87
N ASP A 245 15.89 -7.97 12.76
CA ASP A 245 17.02 -8.19 11.86
C ASP A 245 16.53 -8.95 10.63
N LEU A 246 16.75 -8.39 9.44
CA LEU A 246 16.39 -8.96 8.14
C LEU A 246 17.63 -9.48 7.41
N ASP A 247 17.43 -10.47 6.53
CA ASP A 247 18.48 -10.89 5.60
C ASP A 247 18.62 -9.87 4.47
N GLU A 248 19.76 -9.15 4.42
CA GLU A 248 20.08 -8.14 3.41
C GLU A 248 20.16 -8.69 1.97
N GLY A 249 20.36 -10.01 1.85
CA GLY A 249 20.40 -10.72 0.57
C GLY A 249 19.02 -10.93 -0.07
N LEU A 250 17.93 -10.67 0.67
CA LEU A 250 16.56 -10.84 0.20
C LEU A 250 15.90 -9.49 -0.12
N ASN A 251 14.87 -9.53 -0.97
CA ASN A 251 13.96 -8.42 -1.21
C ASN A 251 12.50 -8.83 -0.90
N GLU A 252 11.59 -7.86 -0.99
CA GLU A 252 10.16 -8.03 -0.73
C GLU A 252 9.48 -9.10 -1.62
N VAL A 253 9.98 -9.30 -2.84
CA VAL A 253 9.48 -10.32 -3.78
C VAL A 253 9.99 -11.72 -3.39
N ASP A 254 11.25 -11.83 -2.98
CA ASP A 254 11.85 -13.10 -2.54
C ASP A 254 11.16 -13.63 -1.28
N VAL A 255 10.93 -12.77 -0.29
CA VAL A 255 10.22 -13.17 0.93
C VAL A 255 8.76 -13.54 0.66
N LEU A 256 8.10 -12.87 -0.29
CA LEU A 256 6.75 -13.24 -0.71
C LEU A 256 6.72 -14.65 -1.34
N LYS A 257 7.69 -14.98 -2.20
CA LYS A 257 7.82 -16.34 -2.77
C LYS A 257 8.05 -17.38 -1.68
N MET A 258 8.90 -17.09 -0.71
CA MET A 258 9.19 -17.98 0.41
C MET A 258 7.91 -18.25 1.22
N CYS A 259 7.15 -17.21 1.57
CA CYS A 259 5.87 -17.34 2.28
C CYS A 259 4.84 -18.19 1.50
N ILE A 260 4.75 -18.02 0.17
CA ILE A 260 3.87 -18.82 -0.69
C ILE A 260 4.31 -20.29 -0.72
N SER A 261 5.62 -20.54 -0.82
CA SER A 261 6.19 -21.88 -0.96
C SER A 261 6.13 -22.72 0.32
N THR A 262 6.13 -22.08 1.49
CA THR A 262 6.09 -22.79 2.78
C THR A 262 4.69 -23.24 3.20
N GLY A 263 3.64 -22.84 2.47
CA GLY A 263 2.25 -23.05 2.86
C GLY A 263 1.89 -22.16 4.04
N GLY A 264 1.00 -21.18 3.83
CA GLY A 264 0.56 -20.24 4.86
C GLY A 264 0.19 -20.95 6.17
N GLY A 265 0.90 -20.57 7.24
CA GLY A 265 0.58 -20.96 8.62
C GLY A 265 -0.61 -20.19 9.17
#